data_AF-A0AA41TXX0-F1
#
_entry.id   AF-A0AA41TXX0-F1
#
_cell.length_a   1.000
_cell.length_b   1.000
_cell.length_c   1.000
_cell.angle_alpha   90.00
_cell.angle_beta   90.00
_cell.angle_gamma   90.00
#
_symmetry.space_group_name_H-M   'P 1'
#
loop_
_entity.id
_entity.type
_entity.pdbx_description
1 polymer ?
#
loop_
_entity_poly.entity_id
_entity_poly.type
_entity_poly.pdbx_seq_one_letter_code
_entity_poly.pdbx_strand_id
1 'polypeptide(L)'
;MDETERPLPAELTLDEAYVAAYYMVTTYVEVEGDTPAEALVGLQRYLANDPGRWDDWTDAVRLGLANGKGVDPHDERAALRAVPECRAGGRGAAEHPLPARLTLEEAYLATFYVVDKYLERVPDSLDGDVAIFWMYLVTDPARWQDWAESVRRSAENDHGVVPRG
;
A
#
# COMPACT_ATOMS: atom_id res chain seq x y z
N MET A 1 14.77 -7.13 23.47
CA MET A 1 14.39 -7.83 22.24
C MET A 1 14.55 -6.82 21.14
N ASP A 2 15.30 -7.16 20.12
CA ASP A 2 15.35 -6.35 18.90
C ASP A 2 13.96 -6.44 18.25
N GLU A 3 13.31 -5.31 18.01
CA GLU A 3 11.94 -5.28 17.45
C GLU A 3 11.90 -5.92 16.04
N THR A 4 13.05 -5.97 15.36
CA THR A 4 13.20 -6.66 14.07
C THR A 4 13.10 -8.19 14.16
N GLU A 5 13.24 -8.78 15.35
CA GLU A 5 13.16 -10.23 15.59
C GLU A 5 11.72 -10.73 15.81
N ARG A 6 10.73 -9.83 15.95
CA ARG A 6 9.33 -10.26 16.13
C ARG A 6 8.82 -10.91 14.84
N PRO A 7 8.30 -12.15 14.90
CA PRO A 7 7.76 -12.82 13.73
C PRO A 7 6.56 -12.06 13.18
N LEU A 8 6.51 -11.91 11.86
CA LEU A 8 5.35 -11.35 11.17
C LEU A 8 4.21 -12.37 11.13
N PRO A 9 2.95 -11.93 11.15
CA PRO A 9 1.83 -12.81 10.85
C PRO A 9 1.93 -13.31 9.41
N ALA A 10 1.49 -14.54 9.16
CA ALA A 10 1.46 -15.10 7.80
C ALA A 10 0.40 -14.41 6.91
N GLU A 11 -0.68 -13.95 7.52
CA GLU A 11 -1.80 -13.31 6.84
C GLU A 11 -2.36 -12.16 7.67
N LEU A 12 -2.93 -11.16 7.00
CA LEU A 12 -3.59 -10.00 7.57
C LEU A 12 -5.07 -10.00 7.19
N THR A 13 -5.95 -9.53 8.07
CA THR A 13 -7.30 -9.09 7.67
C THR A 13 -7.19 -7.89 6.73
N LEU A 14 -8.30 -7.56 6.04
CA LEU A 14 -8.33 -6.39 5.16
C LEU A 14 -8.00 -5.08 5.90
N ASP A 15 -8.40 -4.95 7.16
CA ASP A 15 -8.13 -3.77 7.98
C ASP A 15 -6.68 -3.73 8.44
N GLU A 16 -6.14 -4.86 8.90
CA GLU A 16 -4.73 -4.97 9.26
C GLU A 16 -3.83 -4.61 8.07
N ALA A 17 -4.15 -5.14 6.89
CA ALA A 17 -3.45 -4.81 5.65
C ALA A 17 -3.58 -3.34 5.25
N TYR A 18 -4.77 -2.74 5.42
CA TYR A 18 -4.99 -1.32 5.17
C TYR A 18 -4.19 -0.42 6.13
N VAL A 19 -4.18 -0.76 7.42
CA VAL A 19 -3.43 -0.02 8.44
C VAL A 19 -1.93 -0.15 8.18
N ALA A 20 -1.45 -1.32 7.75
CA ALA A 20 -0.06 -1.48 7.30
C ALA A 20 0.25 -0.60 6.08
N ALA A 21 -0.65 -0.51 5.08
CA ALA A 21 -0.50 0.41 3.95
C ALA A 21 -0.39 1.88 4.40
N TYR A 22 -1.22 2.28 5.35
CA TYR A 22 -1.14 3.61 5.97
C TYR A 22 0.20 3.87 6.67
N TYR A 23 0.73 2.89 7.42
CA TYR A 23 2.04 3.02 8.07
C TYR A 23 3.20 3.03 7.07
N MET A 24 3.05 2.37 5.92
CA MET A 24 4.04 2.44 4.84
C MET A 24 4.20 3.88 4.35
N VAL A 25 3.08 4.56 4.07
CA VAL A 25 3.08 5.97 3.67
C VAL A 25 3.58 6.86 4.80
N THR A 26 3.12 6.60 6.04
CA THR A 26 3.49 7.40 7.21
C THR A 26 5.00 7.37 7.47
N THR A 27 5.63 6.20 7.33
CA THR A 27 7.08 6.06 7.49
C THR A 27 7.82 6.93 6.47
N TYR A 28 7.33 6.99 5.23
CA TYR A 28 7.94 7.82 4.20
C TYR A 28 7.79 9.32 4.49
N VAL A 29 6.62 9.75 4.98
CA VAL A 29 6.40 11.13 5.45
C VAL A 29 7.31 11.47 6.64
N GLU A 30 7.50 10.54 7.58
CA GLU A 30 8.39 10.72 8.74
C GLU A 30 9.86 10.87 8.33
N VAL A 31 10.30 10.14 7.31
CA VAL A 31 11.67 10.19 6.79
C VAL A 31 12.01 11.56 6.18
N GLU A 32 11.04 12.25 5.58
CA GLU A 32 11.26 13.60 5.04
C GLU A 32 11.46 14.69 6.12
N GLY A 33 11.14 14.38 7.38
CA GLY A 33 11.45 15.22 8.53
C GLY A 33 10.53 16.44 8.66
N ASP A 34 11.12 17.62 8.93
CA ASP A 34 10.38 18.82 9.33
C ASP A 34 9.55 19.46 8.21
N THR A 35 9.85 19.14 6.95
CA THR A 35 9.17 19.71 5.77
C THR A 35 8.83 18.62 4.75
N PRO A 36 7.86 17.73 5.06
CA PRO A 36 7.45 16.70 4.14
C PRO A 36 6.74 17.31 2.92
N ALA A 37 6.85 16.64 1.78
CA ALA A 37 6.20 17.02 0.55
C ALA A 37 4.68 17.04 0.71
N GLU A 38 4.05 18.12 0.22
CA GLU A 38 2.60 18.31 0.32
C GLU A 38 1.82 17.14 -0.28
N ALA A 39 2.34 16.56 -1.36
CA ALA A 39 1.77 15.43 -2.05
C ALA A 39 1.69 14.15 -1.18
N LEU A 40 2.77 13.84 -0.46
CA LEU A 40 2.85 12.68 0.43
C LEU A 40 2.01 12.87 1.69
N VAL A 41 1.99 14.08 2.24
CA VAL A 41 1.05 14.45 3.30
C VAL A 41 -0.39 14.32 2.81
N GLY A 42 -0.66 14.69 1.56
CA GLY A 42 -1.95 14.49 0.89
C GLY A 42 -2.36 13.02 0.84
N LEU A 43 -1.46 12.14 0.38
CA LEU A 43 -1.68 10.69 0.34
C LEU A 43 -1.95 10.12 1.74
N GLN A 44 -1.16 10.53 2.74
CA GLN A 44 -1.35 10.11 4.13
C GLN A 44 -2.73 10.54 4.66
N ARG A 45 -3.13 11.80 4.41
CA ARG A 45 -4.44 12.33 4.82
C ARG A 45 -5.59 11.63 4.11
N TYR A 46 -5.43 11.31 2.83
CA TYR A 46 -6.38 10.54 2.05
C TYR A 46 -6.61 9.17 2.70
N LEU A 47 -5.54 8.43 2.99
CA LEU A 47 -5.62 7.13 3.66
C LEU A 47 -6.16 7.23 5.10
N ALA A 48 -6.00 8.36 5.78
CA ALA A 48 -6.56 8.54 7.12
C ALA A 48 -8.07 8.86 7.11
N ASN A 49 -8.51 9.76 6.21
CA ASN A 49 -9.78 10.48 6.41
C ASN A 49 -10.73 10.49 5.19
N ASP A 50 -10.27 10.14 3.99
CA ASP A 50 -11.12 10.29 2.80
C ASP A 50 -12.26 9.26 2.80
N PRO A 51 -13.53 9.65 2.62
CA PRO A 51 -14.66 8.71 2.66
C PRO A 51 -14.61 7.63 1.57
N GLY A 52 -13.97 7.89 0.42
CA GLY A 52 -13.81 6.92 -0.67
C GLY A 52 -12.65 5.94 -0.48
N ARG A 53 -11.78 6.16 0.51
CA ARG A 53 -10.54 5.37 0.70
C ARG A 53 -10.78 3.86 0.81
N TRP A 54 -11.91 3.45 1.41
CA TRP A 54 -12.20 2.04 1.59
C TRP A 54 -12.65 1.37 0.30
N ASP A 55 -13.47 2.04 -0.50
CA ASP A 55 -13.86 1.54 -1.82
C ASP A 55 -12.61 1.36 -2.70
N ASP A 56 -11.72 2.35 -2.67
CA ASP A 56 -10.46 2.27 -3.40
C ASP A 56 -9.51 1.20 -2.89
N TRP A 57 -9.44 1.01 -1.57
CA TRP A 57 -8.70 -0.09 -0.97
C TRP A 57 -9.24 -1.45 -1.43
N THR A 58 -10.54 -1.67 -1.34
CA THR A 58 -11.11 -2.97 -1.74
C THR A 58 -10.93 -3.24 -3.22
N ASP A 59 -11.01 -2.22 -4.07
CA ASP A 59 -10.68 -2.35 -5.47
C ASP A 59 -9.19 -2.61 -5.71
N ALA A 60 -8.31 -1.97 -4.94
CA ALA A 60 -6.88 -2.22 -4.99
C ALA A 60 -6.54 -3.65 -4.59
N VAL A 61 -7.22 -4.20 -3.58
CA VAL A 61 -7.15 -5.63 -3.20
C VAL A 61 -7.61 -6.51 -4.36
N ARG A 62 -8.75 -6.22 -4.96
CA ARG A 62 -9.26 -6.99 -6.12
C ARG A 62 -8.28 -6.98 -7.28
N LEU A 63 -7.69 -5.82 -7.60
CA LEU A 63 -6.67 -5.68 -8.63
C LEU A 63 -5.41 -6.47 -8.27
N GLY A 64 -4.96 -6.37 -7.03
CA GLY A 64 -3.85 -7.14 -6.47
C GLY A 64 -4.04 -8.65 -6.63
N LEU A 65 -5.23 -9.17 -6.34
CA LEU A 65 -5.54 -10.60 -6.45
C LEU A 65 -5.72 -11.06 -7.91
N ALA A 66 -6.30 -10.21 -8.76
CA ALA A 66 -6.49 -10.52 -10.18
C ALA A 66 -5.14 -10.61 -10.94
N ASN A 67 -4.22 -9.69 -10.64
CA ASN A 67 -2.94 -9.55 -11.33
C ASN A 67 -1.77 -10.21 -10.55
N GLY A 68 -1.95 -10.52 -9.27
CA GLY A 68 -0.89 -10.98 -8.36
C GLY A 68 -0.49 -12.45 -8.52
N LYS A 69 -1.18 -13.23 -9.37
CA LYS A 69 -0.76 -14.60 -9.71
C LYS A 69 0.49 -14.59 -10.60
N GLY A 70 1.64 -14.28 -10.00
CA GLY A 70 2.94 -14.23 -10.66
C GLY A 70 3.81 -13.01 -10.32
N VAL A 71 3.33 -12.11 -9.47
CA VAL A 71 4.13 -10.99 -8.98
C VAL A 71 4.77 -11.41 -7.67
N ASP A 72 6.04 -11.77 -7.74
CA ASP A 72 6.87 -11.90 -6.54
C ASP A 72 7.27 -10.47 -6.11
N PRO A 73 6.78 -9.95 -4.97
CA PRO A 73 7.15 -8.61 -4.52
C PRO A 73 8.64 -8.51 -4.16
N HIS A 74 9.35 -9.63 -4.02
CA HIS A 74 10.80 -9.67 -3.85
C HIS A 74 11.56 -9.59 -5.19
N ASP A 75 10.92 -9.86 -6.33
CA ASP A 75 11.51 -9.68 -7.67
C ASP A 75 11.09 -8.31 -8.24
N GLU A 76 12.03 -7.36 -8.22
CA GLU A 76 11.87 -6.04 -8.85
C GLU A 76 11.35 -6.12 -10.29
N ARG A 77 11.80 -7.11 -11.08
CA ARG A 77 11.35 -7.26 -12.48
C ARG A 77 9.92 -7.76 -12.56
N ALA A 78 9.46 -8.54 -11.59
CA ALA A 78 8.08 -8.96 -11.49
C ALA A 78 7.18 -7.79 -11.06
N ALA A 79 7.62 -7.00 -10.08
CA ALA A 79 6.93 -5.78 -9.66
C ALA A 79 6.78 -4.77 -10.81
N LEU A 80 7.85 -4.51 -11.57
CA LEU A 80 7.81 -3.64 -12.76
C LEU A 80 6.88 -4.15 -13.87
N ARG A 81 6.68 -5.46 -14.00
CA ARG A 81 5.73 -6.04 -14.98
C ARG A 81 4.28 -5.87 -14.55
N ALA A 82 3.99 -5.71 -13.27
CA ALA A 82 2.65 -5.46 -12.76
C ALA A 82 2.17 -4.02 -13.08
N VAL A 83 3.11 -3.07 -13.19
CA VAL A 83 2.84 -1.63 -13.42
C VAL A 83 1.89 -1.35 -14.59
N PRO A 84 2.06 -1.89 -15.82
CA PRO A 84 1.16 -1.59 -16.92
C PRO A 84 -0.25 -2.14 -16.72
N GLU A 85 -0.40 -3.23 -15.96
CA GLU A 85 -1.69 -3.85 -15.66
C GLU A 85 -2.49 -3.02 -14.63
N CYS A 86 -1.80 -2.24 -13.79
CA CYS A 86 -2.40 -1.25 -12.89
C CYS A 86 -3.12 -0.16 -13.66
N ARG A 87 -2.39 0.50 -14.56
CA ARG A 87 -2.89 1.63 -15.35
C ARG A 87 -3.94 1.23 -16.39
N ALA A 88 -4.02 -0.05 -16.74
CA ALA A 88 -5.04 -0.57 -17.63
C ALA A 88 -6.37 -0.90 -16.92
N GLY A 89 -6.47 -0.64 -15.60
CA GLY A 89 -7.70 -0.82 -14.82
C GLY A 89 -8.14 -2.28 -14.68
N GLY A 90 -7.20 -3.24 -14.76
CA GLY A 90 -7.41 -4.68 -14.56
C GLY A 90 -8.77 -5.22 -15.03
N ARG A 91 -8.88 -5.61 -16.31
CA ARG A 91 -10.10 -6.28 -16.82
C ARG A 91 -10.43 -7.51 -15.97
N GLY A 92 -11.52 -7.44 -15.20
CA GLY A 92 -12.03 -8.54 -14.37
C GLY A 92 -11.87 -8.35 -12.86
N ALA A 93 -11.20 -7.30 -12.38
CA ALA A 93 -10.98 -7.08 -10.94
C ALA A 93 -12.30 -6.95 -10.15
N ALA A 94 -13.30 -6.26 -10.70
CA ALA A 94 -14.59 -6.05 -10.04
C ALA A 94 -15.33 -7.36 -9.68
N GLU A 95 -15.01 -8.49 -10.32
CA GLU A 95 -15.65 -9.79 -10.10
C GLU A 95 -14.91 -10.66 -9.07
N HIS A 96 -13.71 -10.26 -8.62
CA HIS A 96 -12.98 -11.01 -7.62
C HIS A 96 -13.61 -10.84 -6.22
N PRO A 97 -14.03 -11.92 -5.55
CA PRO A 97 -14.55 -11.82 -4.20
C PRO A 97 -13.41 -11.39 -3.26
N LEU A 98 -13.72 -10.45 -2.36
CA LEU A 98 -12.77 -10.04 -1.33
C LEU A 98 -12.54 -11.20 -0.36
N PRO A 99 -11.29 -11.64 -0.15
CA PRO A 99 -11.00 -12.65 0.85
C PRO A 99 -11.09 -12.04 2.25
N ALA A 100 -11.32 -12.89 3.26
CA ALA A 100 -11.33 -12.44 4.64
C ALA A 100 -9.92 -12.06 5.15
N ARG A 101 -8.88 -12.65 4.54
CA ARG A 101 -7.48 -12.44 4.86
C ARG A 101 -6.65 -12.38 3.57
N LEU A 102 -5.52 -11.68 3.64
CA LEU A 102 -4.53 -11.52 2.58
C LEU A 102 -3.19 -12.04 3.10
N THR A 103 -2.38 -12.64 2.23
CA THR A 103 -0.95 -12.83 2.55
C THR A 103 -0.25 -11.46 2.62
N LEU A 104 0.97 -11.43 3.16
CA LEU A 104 1.75 -10.19 3.21
C LEU A 104 2.04 -9.64 1.82
N GLU A 105 2.27 -10.51 0.85
CA GLU A 105 2.50 -10.15 -0.56
C GLU A 105 1.23 -9.59 -1.21
N GLU A 106 0.08 -10.21 -0.97
CA GLU A 106 -1.21 -9.72 -1.49
C GLU A 106 -1.57 -8.34 -0.90
N ALA A 107 -1.36 -8.16 0.39
CA ALA A 107 -1.54 -6.88 1.08
C ALA A 107 -0.56 -5.80 0.59
N TYR A 108 0.69 -6.18 0.30
CA TYR A 108 1.67 -5.29 -0.29
C TYR A 108 1.27 -4.85 -1.70
N LEU A 109 0.81 -5.79 -2.54
CA LEU A 109 0.30 -5.46 -3.87
C LEU A 109 -0.90 -4.51 -3.78
N ALA A 110 -1.85 -4.77 -2.87
CA ALA A 110 -2.96 -3.85 -2.64
C ALA A 110 -2.51 -2.44 -2.22
N THR A 111 -1.45 -2.34 -1.41
CA THR A 111 -0.82 -1.05 -1.03
C THR A 111 -0.32 -0.30 -2.26
N PHE A 112 0.37 -1.01 -3.15
CA PHE A 112 0.84 -0.45 -4.41
C PHE A 112 -0.33 0.05 -5.30
N TYR A 113 -1.38 -0.75 -5.47
CA TYR A 113 -2.54 -0.36 -6.29
C TYR A 113 -3.33 0.82 -5.70
N VAL A 114 -3.45 0.94 -4.37
CA VAL A 114 -4.17 2.09 -3.78
C VAL A 114 -3.37 3.39 -3.92
N VAL A 115 -2.04 3.32 -3.91
CA VAL A 115 -1.16 4.47 -4.19
C VAL A 115 -1.21 4.86 -5.66
N ASP A 116 -1.22 3.88 -6.58
CA ASP A 116 -1.39 4.13 -8.03
C ASP A 116 -2.74 4.79 -8.32
N LYS A 117 -3.84 4.31 -7.72
CA LYS A 117 -5.16 4.95 -7.80
C LYS A 117 -5.19 6.37 -7.26
N TYR A 118 -4.45 6.64 -6.18
CA TYR A 118 -4.35 8.01 -5.66
C TYR A 118 -3.61 8.91 -6.66
N LEU A 119 -2.54 8.45 -7.30
CA LEU A 119 -1.82 9.20 -8.33
C LEU A 119 -2.73 9.61 -9.50
N GLU A 120 -3.67 8.76 -9.92
CA GLU A 120 -4.64 9.10 -10.98
C GLU A 120 -5.57 10.27 -10.63
N ARG A 121 -5.69 10.61 -9.33
CA ARG A 121 -6.59 11.66 -8.82
C ARG A 121 -5.89 12.97 -8.50
N VAL A 122 -4.56 12.94 -8.36
CA VAL A 122 -3.78 14.10 -7.96
C VAL A 122 -3.44 14.91 -9.22
N PRO A 123 -3.58 16.25 -9.18
CA PRO A 123 -3.14 17.10 -10.29
C PRO A 123 -1.65 16.89 -10.59
N ASP A 124 -1.26 16.89 -11.87
CA ASP A 124 0.13 16.74 -12.35
C ASP A 124 1.16 17.66 -11.66
N SER A 125 0.73 18.76 -11.02
CA SER A 125 1.63 19.67 -10.28
C SER A 125 2.01 19.20 -8.87
N LEU A 126 1.35 18.16 -8.36
CA LEU A 126 1.53 17.62 -7.02
C LEU A 126 1.97 16.14 -7.07
N ASP A 127 2.39 15.62 -8.22
CA ASP A 127 2.61 14.18 -8.42
C ASP A 127 4.03 13.70 -8.09
N GLY A 128 5.05 14.57 -8.16
CA GLY A 128 6.45 14.20 -8.15
C GLY A 128 6.87 13.28 -7.01
N ASP A 129 6.59 13.68 -5.76
CA ASP A 129 7.03 12.92 -4.58
C ASP A 129 6.21 11.63 -4.36
N VAL A 130 4.92 11.64 -4.73
CA VAL A 130 4.10 10.42 -4.69
C VAL A 130 4.51 9.45 -5.80
N ALA A 131 4.90 9.96 -6.97
CA ALA A 131 5.43 9.15 -8.06
C ALA A 131 6.80 8.55 -7.69
N ILE A 132 7.64 9.29 -6.97
CA ILE A 132 8.90 8.79 -6.39
C ILE A 132 8.61 7.71 -5.35
N PHE A 133 7.67 7.92 -4.43
CA PHE A 133 7.27 6.92 -3.46
C PHE A 133 6.70 5.66 -4.12
N TRP A 134 5.83 5.83 -5.12
CA TRP A 134 5.33 4.74 -5.95
C TRP A 134 6.46 3.98 -6.65
N MET A 135 7.47 4.68 -7.20
CA MET A 135 8.63 4.05 -7.80
C MET A 135 9.43 3.25 -6.77
N TYR A 136 9.61 3.80 -5.56
CA TYR A 136 10.25 3.12 -4.45
C TYR A 136 9.52 1.83 -4.07
N LEU A 137 8.18 1.82 -4.04
CA LEU A 137 7.36 0.60 -3.84
C LEU A 137 7.54 -0.45 -4.95
N VAL A 138 8.15 -0.11 -6.07
CA VAL A 138 8.37 -1.04 -7.18
C VAL A 138 9.82 -1.50 -7.23
N THR A 139 10.77 -0.57 -7.08
CA THR A 139 12.16 -0.80 -7.46
C THR A 139 13.09 -0.98 -6.26
N ASP A 140 12.81 -0.38 -5.11
CA ASP A 140 13.78 -0.33 -4.01
C ASP A 140 13.82 -1.65 -3.23
N PRO A 141 14.96 -2.34 -3.07
CA PRO A 141 15.04 -3.56 -2.29
C PRO A 141 14.64 -3.40 -0.80
N ALA A 142 14.81 -2.22 -0.22
CA ALA A 142 14.45 -1.93 1.17
C ALA A 142 12.94 -1.91 1.41
N ARG A 143 12.14 -1.75 0.33
CA ARG A 143 10.67 -1.70 0.40
C ARG A 143 10.04 -2.85 1.19
N TRP A 144 10.65 -4.04 1.16
CA TRP A 144 10.13 -5.19 1.89
C TRP A 144 10.43 -5.12 3.40
N GLN A 145 11.60 -4.61 3.77
CA GLN A 145 11.93 -4.38 5.18
C GLN A 145 11.01 -3.31 5.77
N ASP A 146 10.75 -2.24 5.03
CA ASP A 146 9.87 -1.16 5.45
C ASP A 146 8.40 -1.60 5.48
N TRP A 147 7.99 -2.49 4.56
CA TRP A 147 6.68 -3.16 4.62
C TRP A 147 6.53 -4.03 5.87
N ALA A 148 7.51 -4.89 6.15
CA ALA A 148 7.52 -5.71 7.35
C ALA A 148 7.39 -4.86 8.62
N GLU A 149 8.08 -3.72 8.66
CA GLU A 149 7.99 -2.78 9.77
C GLU A 149 6.62 -2.12 9.88
N SER A 150 6.03 -1.74 8.74
CA SER A 150 4.66 -1.21 8.69
C SER A 150 3.63 -2.22 9.20
N VAL A 151 3.83 -3.50 8.89
CA VAL A 151 3.00 -4.60 9.43
C VAL A 151 3.18 -4.72 10.95
N ARG A 152 4.41 -4.65 11.48
CA ARG A 152 4.63 -4.65 12.94
C ARG A 152 3.95 -3.46 13.61
N ARG A 153 4.12 -2.25 13.08
CA ARG A 153 3.46 -1.04 13.59
C ARG A 153 1.94 -1.16 13.58
N SER A 154 1.37 -1.78 12.55
CA SER A 154 -0.08 -2.01 12.45
C SER A 154 -0.62 -2.93 13.55
N ALA A 155 0.17 -3.92 13.98
CA ALA A 155 -0.21 -4.86 15.04
C ALA A 155 -0.07 -4.28 16.46
N GLU A 156 0.78 -3.27 16.64
CA GLU A 156 1.02 -2.62 17.93
C GLU A 156 0.01 -1.50 18.23
N ASN A 157 -0.48 -0.85 17.18
CA ASN A 157 -1.47 0.21 17.30
C ASN A 157 -2.85 -0.40 17.10
N ASP A 158 -3.51 -0.74 18.21
CA ASP A 158 -4.90 -1.19 18.26
C ASP A 158 -5.76 -0.30 17.34
N HIS A 159 -6.61 -0.91 16.51
CA HIS A 159 -7.17 -0.41 15.23
C HIS A 159 -7.95 0.94 15.24
N GLY A 160 -7.88 1.73 16.30
CA GLY A 160 -8.52 3.03 16.46
C GLY A 160 -7.91 4.18 15.64
N VAL A 161 -6.81 3.96 14.90
CA VAL A 161 -6.15 5.03 14.11
C VAL A 161 -6.88 5.29 12.79
N VAL A 162 -7.50 4.28 12.17
CA VAL A 162 -8.31 4.49 10.95
C VAL A 162 -9.64 3.73 11.03
N PRO A 163 -10.71 4.37 11.52
CA PRO A 163 -12.03 3.74 11.54
C PRO A 163 -12.52 3.45 10.13
N ARG A 164 -13.33 2.38 9.94
CA ARG A 164 -14.17 2.24 8.74
C ARG A 164 -15.23 3.34 8.79
N GLY A 165 -14.93 4.48 8.17
CA GLY A 165 -15.86 5.60 8.03
C GLY A 165 -16.97 5.27 7.06
#